data_AF-A0A1I7JN14-F1
#
_entry.id   AF-A0A1I7JN14-F1
#
_cell.length_a   1.000
_cell.length_b   1.000
_cell.length_c   1.000
_cell.angle_alpha   90.00
_cell.angle_beta   90.00
_cell.angle_gamma   90.00
#
_symmetry.space_group_name_H-M   'P 1'
#
loop_
_entity.id
_entity.type
_entity.pdbx_description
1 polymer ?
#
loop_
_entity_poly.entity_id
_entity_poly.type
_entity_poly.pdbx_seq_one_letter_code
_entity_poly.pdbx_strand_id
1 'polypeptide(L)'
;MRKSNTAQAIEPTADLRQRAARARDAAGRFIRRPDPPPPATDEVDAELLQLGAQLGDALARARALHEASQQLGEARISATPKRPTCLYFREDDRRLYLRQYLTEPAALDGMEVSADDVAWMRRKPYVREVRRAPRPDDGLPADAHTIVEHHPWPEAQARADEIITAWDAWKAECARVRAAFESDEDDREDRAEAAEVEVQALADRIAEMPAFSAEGLRIKLRAAGHYEDEHDSDYPGGRLLNSLLRDAERETPTPATASHPDAVLTALGAEFMAAWAAEDAVDDNEAEYLACTGLAERIARLPASTVAGLGIKALVLARLDSEDSGPRRPVAAQGPLASHWNVLRQIQQGAARLAVGETQPVRACAPVRPNLSLLPMSQLARLYSVLVRAWELLASAENSPCFLAADGSGRTDAGDLINRETDRLQRFSSAVAAEISRRQPDDRGDQAERANTLLTHMVLTGGVEEHPEVFSEICAAWGSAR
;
A
#
# COMPACT_ATOMS: atom_id res chain seq x y z
N MET A 1 51.66 -34.13 -34.39
CA MET A 1 50.61 -33.35 -35.11
C MET A 1 50.87 -31.87 -34.89
N ARG A 2 51.20 -31.13 -35.96
CA ARG A 2 51.58 -29.71 -35.94
C ARG A 2 50.31 -28.84 -35.99
N LYS A 3 50.23 -27.79 -35.16
CA LYS A 3 49.20 -26.75 -35.22
C LYS A 3 49.74 -25.56 -36.02
N SER A 4 48.95 -25.08 -36.97
CA SER A 4 49.23 -23.93 -37.83
C SER A 4 48.89 -22.63 -37.09
N ASN A 5 49.84 -21.68 -37.05
CA ASN A 5 49.63 -20.31 -36.60
C ASN A 5 49.44 -19.42 -37.83
N THR A 6 48.29 -18.76 -37.94
CA THR A 6 48.01 -17.74 -38.96
C THR A 6 48.06 -16.38 -38.30
N ALA A 7 49.22 -15.70 -38.40
CA ALA A 7 49.33 -14.28 -38.10
C ALA A 7 48.94 -13.51 -39.38
N GLN A 8 47.83 -12.77 -39.33
CA GLN A 8 47.44 -11.85 -40.39
C GLN A 8 48.37 -10.63 -40.38
N ALA A 9 48.94 -10.33 -41.54
CA ALA A 9 49.77 -9.17 -41.79
C ALA A 9 48.94 -7.89 -41.73
N ILE A 10 49.45 -6.90 -40.99
CA ILE A 10 48.92 -5.54 -40.93
C ILE A 10 49.43 -4.81 -42.19
N GLU A 11 48.50 -4.34 -43.05
CA GLU A 11 48.84 -3.53 -44.21
C GLU A 11 49.39 -2.15 -43.81
N PRO A 12 50.50 -1.68 -44.39
CA PRO A 12 51.03 -0.36 -44.15
C PRO A 12 50.60 0.59 -45.27
N THR A 13 49.72 1.55 -44.94
CA THR A 13 49.78 2.97 -45.34
C THR A 13 48.41 3.63 -45.15
N ALA A 14 48.01 3.85 -43.90
CA ALA A 14 47.00 4.86 -43.61
C ALA A 14 47.65 6.23 -43.82
N ASP A 15 47.20 6.95 -44.86
CA ASP A 15 47.62 8.30 -45.24
C ASP A 15 47.73 9.21 -43.99
N LEU A 16 48.88 9.86 -43.84
CA LEU A 16 49.18 10.78 -42.73
C LEU A 16 48.11 11.87 -42.59
N ARG A 17 47.44 12.25 -43.70
CA ARG A 17 46.31 13.19 -43.65
C ARG A 17 45.10 12.62 -42.92
N GLN A 18 44.82 11.33 -43.07
CA GLN A 18 43.72 10.65 -42.37
C GLN A 18 44.01 10.50 -40.87
N ARG A 19 45.28 10.26 -40.50
CA ARG A 19 45.71 10.25 -39.10
C ARG A 19 45.64 11.65 -38.48
N ALA A 20 46.04 12.68 -39.22
CA ALA A 20 45.95 14.07 -38.77
C ALA A 20 44.48 14.53 -38.61
N ALA A 21 43.58 14.15 -39.52
CA ALA A 21 42.16 14.44 -39.40
C ALA A 21 41.53 13.76 -38.17
N ARG A 22 41.83 12.46 -37.94
CA ARG A 22 41.37 11.75 -36.73
C ARG A 22 41.96 12.32 -35.44
N ALA A 23 43.22 12.77 -35.46
CA ALA A 23 43.82 13.43 -34.31
C ALA A 23 43.18 14.80 -34.03
N ARG A 24 42.79 15.55 -35.07
CA ARG A 24 42.10 16.83 -34.93
C ARG A 24 40.67 16.66 -34.42
N ASP A 25 39.98 15.62 -34.88
CA ASP A 25 38.63 15.27 -34.43
C ASP A 25 38.63 14.73 -32.99
N ALA A 26 39.67 13.96 -32.62
CA ALA A 26 39.91 13.53 -31.25
C ALA A 26 40.27 14.72 -30.34
N ALA A 27 41.12 15.64 -30.79
CA ALA A 27 41.48 16.85 -30.03
C ALA A 27 40.30 17.83 -29.89
N GLY A 28 39.42 17.91 -30.88
CA GLY A 28 38.19 18.70 -30.82
C GLY A 28 37.23 18.23 -29.71
N ARG A 29 37.26 16.94 -29.34
CA ARG A 29 36.50 16.40 -28.20
C ARG A 29 37.08 16.79 -26.83
N PHE A 30 38.35 17.18 -26.78
CA PHE A 30 39.02 17.64 -25.54
C PHE A 30 38.97 19.15 -25.35
N ILE A 31 38.67 19.91 -26.40
CA ILE A 31 38.32 21.32 -26.27
C ILE A 31 36.83 21.36 -25.90
N ARG A 32 36.54 21.08 -24.61
CA ARG A 32 35.25 21.46 -24.03
C ARG A 32 35.10 22.96 -24.29
N ARG A 33 34.12 23.35 -25.11
CA ARG A 33 33.59 24.71 -25.00
C ARG A 33 33.30 24.90 -23.51
N PRO A 34 33.81 25.96 -22.86
CA PRO A 34 33.39 26.25 -21.51
C PRO A 34 31.87 26.24 -21.53
N ASP A 35 31.28 25.38 -20.69
CA ASP A 35 29.84 25.36 -20.53
C ASP A 35 29.41 26.81 -20.26
N PRO A 36 28.32 27.28 -20.91
CA PRO A 36 27.81 28.61 -20.63
C PRO A 36 27.74 28.78 -19.11
N PRO A 37 28.12 29.95 -18.56
CA PRO A 37 28.07 30.16 -17.13
C PRO A 37 26.70 29.74 -16.61
N PRO A 38 26.63 29.00 -15.48
CA PRO A 38 25.35 28.59 -14.95
C PRO A 38 24.45 29.82 -14.81
N PRO A 39 23.15 29.70 -15.14
CA PRO A 39 22.22 30.81 -15.01
C PRO A 39 22.32 31.38 -13.58
N ALA A 40 22.13 32.69 -13.45
CA ALA A 40 22.14 33.31 -12.13
C ALA A 40 21.08 32.62 -11.25
N THR A 41 21.48 32.18 -10.06
CA THR A 41 20.63 31.42 -9.14
C THR A 41 19.29 32.11 -8.86
N ASP A 42 19.32 33.45 -8.84
CA ASP A 42 18.15 34.30 -8.60
C ASP A 42 17.12 34.25 -9.74
N GLU A 43 17.57 34.07 -10.99
CA GLU A 43 16.67 33.96 -12.15
C GLU A 43 15.92 32.63 -12.15
N VAL A 44 16.60 31.55 -11.77
CA VAL A 44 16.01 30.20 -11.70
C VAL A 44 14.95 30.13 -10.61
N ASP A 45 15.24 30.64 -9.41
CA ASP A 45 14.25 30.64 -8.33
C ASP A 45 13.05 31.56 -8.62
N ALA A 46 13.25 32.67 -9.32
CA ALA A 46 12.15 33.54 -9.76
C ALA A 46 11.19 32.81 -10.71
N GLU A 47 11.72 32.04 -11.67
CA GLU A 47 10.89 31.20 -12.55
C GLU A 47 10.20 30.09 -11.76
N LEU A 48 10.86 29.48 -10.78
CA LEU A 48 10.26 28.42 -9.95
C LEU A 48 9.09 28.96 -9.12
N LEU A 49 9.20 30.19 -8.61
CA LEU A 49 8.11 30.89 -7.91
C LEU A 49 6.94 31.19 -8.85
N GLN A 50 7.22 31.60 -10.08
CA GLN A 50 6.18 31.82 -11.10
C GLN A 50 5.45 30.51 -11.43
N LEU A 51 6.17 29.40 -11.61
CA LEU A 51 5.56 28.07 -11.81
C LEU A 51 4.72 27.64 -10.61
N GLY A 52 5.20 27.91 -9.39
CA GLY A 52 4.45 27.62 -8.16
C GLY A 52 3.11 28.37 -8.08
N ALA A 53 3.07 29.62 -8.54
CA ALA A 53 1.82 30.39 -8.64
C ALA A 53 0.88 29.82 -9.71
N GLN A 54 1.42 29.49 -10.90
CA GLN A 54 0.65 28.87 -11.99
C GLN A 54 0.06 27.52 -11.56
N LEU A 55 0.83 26.69 -10.84
CA LEU A 55 0.36 25.43 -10.28
C LEU A 55 -0.81 25.67 -9.30
N GLY A 56 -0.69 26.66 -8.42
CA GLY A 56 -1.77 27.02 -7.50
C GLY A 56 -3.08 27.37 -8.21
N ASP A 57 -3.00 28.18 -9.27
CA ASP A 57 -4.17 28.54 -10.08
C ASP A 57 -4.74 27.34 -10.86
N ALA A 58 -3.87 26.48 -11.40
CA ALA A 58 -4.28 25.26 -12.12
C ALA A 58 -4.99 24.27 -11.19
N LEU A 59 -4.47 24.05 -9.98
CA LEU A 59 -5.09 23.22 -8.96
C LEU A 59 -6.48 23.73 -8.56
N ALA A 60 -6.62 25.04 -8.39
CA ALA A 60 -7.92 25.64 -8.07
C ALA A 60 -8.94 25.44 -9.21
N ARG A 61 -8.50 25.58 -10.48
CA ARG A 61 -9.36 25.30 -11.65
C ARG A 61 -9.75 23.83 -11.75
N ALA A 62 -8.80 22.91 -11.60
CA ALA A 62 -9.05 21.47 -11.65
C ALA A 62 -10.07 21.06 -10.57
N ARG A 63 -9.88 21.51 -9.32
CA ARG A 63 -10.85 21.28 -8.23
C ARG A 63 -12.23 21.81 -8.57
N ALA A 64 -12.34 23.04 -9.07
CA ALA A 64 -13.63 23.63 -9.43
C ALA A 64 -14.35 22.86 -10.55
N LEU A 65 -13.60 22.33 -11.53
CA LEU A 65 -14.16 21.48 -12.59
C LEU A 65 -14.62 20.12 -12.06
N HIS A 66 -13.84 19.50 -11.17
CA HIS A 66 -14.23 18.25 -10.52
C HIS A 66 -15.49 18.42 -9.67
N GLU A 67 -15.57 19.47 -8.85
CA GLU A 67 -16.76 19.82 -8.08
C GLU A 67 -17.98 20.06 -8.98
N ALA A 68 -17.80 20.76 -10.11
CA ALA A 68 -18.88 21.00 -11.07
C ALA A 68 -19.35 19.70 -11.76
N SER A 69 -18.43 18.78 -12.06
CA SER A 69 -18.74 17.46 -12.59
C SER A 69 -19.52 16.62 -11.57
N GLN A 70 -19.09 16.61 -10.31
CA GLN A 70 -19.80 15.93 -9.22
C GLN A 70 -21.22 16.48 -9.04
N GLN A 71 -21.39 17.80 -9.02
CA GLN A 71 -22.72 18.43 -8.90
C GLN A 71 -23.65 18.05 -10.06
N LEU A 72 -23.10 17.92 -11.27
CA LEU A 72 -23.88 17.47 -12.43
C LEU A 72 -24.28 16.00 -12.28
N GLY A 73 -23.37 15.14 -11.85
CA GLY A 73 -23.65 13.73 -11.56
C GLY A 73 -24.75 13.56 -10.49
N GLU A 74 -24.70 14.35 -9.42
CA GLU A 74 -25.74 14.40 -8.39
C GLU A 74 -27.09 14.90 -8.95
N ALA A 75 -27.07 15.94 -9.78
CA ALA A 75 -28.26 16.44 -10.45
C ALA A 75 -28.88 15.38 -11.38
N ARG A 76 -28.07 14.62 -12.11
CA ARG A 76 -28.51 13.50 -12.96
C ARG A 76 -29.13 12.37 -12.12
N ILE A 77 -28.49 11.98 -11.02
CA ILE A 77 -29.03 10.96 -10.11
C ILE A 77 -30.38 11.41 -9.54
N SER A 78 -30.48 12.68 -9.14
CA SER A 78 -31.72 13.27 -8.63
C SER A 78 -32.83 13.35 -9.68
N ALA A 79 -32.47 13.64 -10.94
CA ALA A 79 -33.40 13.66 -12.07
C ALA A 79 -33.83 12.27 -12.56
N THR A 80 -33.07 11.21 -12.23
CA THR A 80 -33.37 9.85 -12.66
C THR A 80 -34.69 9.38 -12.00
N PRO A 81 -35.68 8.92 -12.78
CA PRO A 81 -36.97 8.51 -12.22
C PRO A 81 -36.78 7.36 -11.23
N LYS A 82 -37.41 7.48 -10.07
CA LYS A 82 -37.50 6.37 -9.12
C LYS A 82 -38.16 5.18 -9.80
N ARG A 83 -37.64 3.99 -9.49
CA ARG A 83 -38.18 2.75 -10.02
C ARG A 83 -39.64 2.57 -9.56
N PRO A 84 -40.60 2.35 -10.48
CA PRO A 84 -41.99 2.09 -10.12
C PRO A 84 -42.14 0.87 -9.20
N THR A 85 -43.11 0.91 -8.28
CA THR A 85 -43.35 -0.19 -7.32
C THR A 85 -43.73 -1.51 -7.97
N CYS A 86 -44.31 -1.50 -9.18
CA CYS A 86 -44.63 -2.70 -9.95
C CYS A 86 -43.39 -3.42 -10.50
N LEU A 87 -42.21 -2.79 -10.49
CA LEU A 87 -40.91 -3.38 -10.82
C LEU A 87 -40.17 -3.94 -9.60
N TYR A 88 -40.91 -4.14 -8.52
CA TYR A 88 -40.52 -4.97 -7.39
C TYR A 88 -41.49 -6.16 -7.35
N PHE A 89 -40.94 -7.36 -7.24
CA PHE A 89 -41.76 -8.56 -7.14
C PHE A 89 -42.61 -8.53 -5.87
N ARG A 90 -43.85 -8.95 -6.00
CA ARG A 90 -44.81 -9.12 -4.90
C ARG A 90 -44.88 -10.60 -4.52
N GLU A 91 -45.35 -10.89 -3.32
CA GLU A 91 -45.62 -12.28 -2.90
C GLU A 91 -46.51 -13.04 -3.91
N ASP A 92 -47.54 -12.39 -4.47
CA ASP A 92 -48.46 -13.00 -5.43
C ASP A 92 -47.80 -13.31 -6.79
N ASP A 93 -46.74 -12.60 -7.18
CA ASP A 93 -46.02 -12.83 -8.45
C ASP A 93 -45.35 -14.20 -8.47
N ARG A 94 -45.04 -14.74 -7.29
CA ARG A 94 -44.54 -16.11 -7.11
C ARG A 94 -45.51 -17.14 -7.67
N ARG A 95 -46.80 -16.98 -7.40
CA ARG A 95 -47.84 -17.95 -7.82
C ARG A 95 -48.00 -17.97 -9.34
N LEU A 96 -47.51 -16.95 -10.03
CA LEU A 96 -47.59 -16.76 -11.46
C LEU A 96 -46.31 -17.20 -12.21
N TYR A 97 -45.29 -17.68 -11.50
CA TYR A 97 -44.01 -18.14 -12.07
C TYR A 97 -43.33 -17.11 -12.98
N LEU A 98 -43.38 -15.83 -12.60
CA LEU A 98 -42.87 -14.73 -13.43
C LEU A 98 -41.33 -14.62 -13.46
N ARG A 99 -40.61 -15.35 -12.61
CA ARG A 99 -39.15 -15.29 -12.48
C ARG A 99 -38.46 -16.52 -13.09
N GLN A 100 -37.31 -16.32 -13.72
CA GLN A 100 -36.53 -17.39 -14.35
C GLN A 100 -36.00 -18.43 -13.35
N TYR A 101 -35.57 -17.99 -12.16
CA TYR A 101 -35.01 -18.85 -11.13
C TYR A 101 -36.00 -19.07 -10.00
N LEU A 102 -36.22 -20.33 -9.64
CA LEU A 102 -36.93 -20.73 -8.42
C LEU A 102 -36.04 -20.44 -7.20
N THR A 103 -35.81 -19.16 -6.90
CA THR A 103 -35.26 -18.76 -5.61
C THR A 103 -36.20 -19.19 -4.49
N GLU A 104 -35.64 -19.43 -3.30
CA GLU A 104 -36.42 -19.87 -2.15
C GLU A 104 -37.66 -18.98 -1.93
N PRO A 105 -38.82 -19.59 -1.57
CA PRO A 105 -40.12 -18.92 -1.41
C PRO A 105 -40.16 -17.59 -0.67
N ALA A 106 -39.29 -17.38 0.32
CA ALA A 106 -39.30 -16.21 1.20
C ALA A 106 -38.51 -15.02 0.64
N ALA A 107 -37.77 -15.19 -0.46
CA ALA A 107 -36.81 -14.19 -0.95
C ALA A 107 -37.33 -13.33 -2.13
N LEU A 108 -38.60 -13.50 -2.53
CA LEU A 108 -39.13 -12.83 -3.74
C LEU A 108 -39.72 -11.44 -3.45
N ASP A 109 -40.41 -11.26 -2.32
CA ASP A 109 -41.10 -10.01 -2.02
C ASP A 109 -40.12 -8.86 -1.83
N GLY A 110 -40.35 -7.74 -2.52
CA GLY A 110 -39.46 -6.59 -2.53
C GLY A 110 -38.19 -6.76 -3.36
N MET A 111 -37.99 -7.90 -4.02
CA MET A 111 -36.85 -8.07 -4.91
C MET A 111 -37.05 -7.27 -6.20
N GLU A 112 -36.01 -6.56 -6.61
CA GLU A 112 -36.00 -5.80 -7.85
C GLU A 112 -36.14 -6.69 -9.08
N VAL A 113 -37.08 -6.35 -9.97
CA VAL A 113 -37.17 -6.95 -11.31
C VAL A 113 -35.92 -6.57 -12.10
N SER A 114 -35.21 -7.56 -12.63
CA SER A 114 -34.01 -7.37 -13.45
C SER A 114 -34.31 -7.37 -14.95
N ALA A 115 -33.31 -7.02 -15.76
CA ALA A 115 -33.40 -7.12 -17.21
C ALA A 115 -33.62 -8.58 -17.68
N ASP A 116 -33.01 -9.54 -16.98
CA ASP A 116 -33.15 -10.98 -17.29
C ASP A 116 -34.56 -11.48 -16.98
N ASP A 117 -35.17 -10.99 -15.91
CA ASP A 117 -36.56 -11.31 -15.56
C ASP A 117 -37.52 -10.79 -16.63
N VAL A 118 -37.33 -9.55 -17.11
CA VAL A 118 -38.14 -8.98 -18.20
C VAL A 118 -37.91 -9.74 -19.50
N ALA A 119 -36.65 -10.11 -19.80
CA ALA A 119 -36.33 -10.93 -20.95
C ALA A 119 -37.01 -12.31 -20.87
N TRP A 120 -37.06 -12.91 -19.68
CA TRP A 120 -37.78 -14.16 -19.41
C TRP A 120 -39.29 -14.02 -19.66
N MET A 121 -39.92 -12.99 -19.08
CA MET A 121 -41.36 -12.71 -19.25
C MET A 121 -41.77 -12.51 -20.72
N ARG A 122 -40.86 -12.03 -21.57
CA ARG A 122 -41.10 -11.84 -23.01
C ARG A 122 -41.03 -13.12 -23.85
N ARG A 123 -40.46 -14.22 -23.35
CA ARG A 123 -40.11 -15.39 -24.21
C ARG A 123 -41.32 -16.12 -24.76
N LYS A 124 -42.36 -16.34 -23.97
CA LYS A 124 -43.52 -17.15 -24.34
C LYS A 124 -44.77 -16.69 -23.59
N PRO A 125 -45.97 -16.88 -24.18
CA PRO A 125 -47.21 -16.71 -23.43
C PRO A 125 -47.24 -17.61 -22.20
N TYR A 126 -47.77 -17.09 -21.09
CA TYR A 126 -47.89 -17.85 -19.86
C TYR A 126 -48.96 -18.92 -19.98
N VAL A 127 -48.60 -20.15 -19.59
CA VAL A 127 -49.48 -21.31 -19.54
C VAL A 127 -49.41 -21.95 -18.16
N ARG A 128 -50.54 -22.48 -17.69
CA ARG A 128 -50.62 -23.27 -16.46
C ARG A 128 -50.77 -24.74 -16.78
N GLU A 129 -50.10 -25.57 -16.00
CA GLU A 129 -50.27 -27.02 -16.03
C GLU A 129 -51.55 -27.41 -15.29
N VAL A 130 -52.53 -27.94 -16.01
CA VAL A 130 -53.72 -28.55 -15.43
C VAL A 130 -53.53 -30.06 -15.46
N ARG A 131 -53.46 -30.65 -14.27
CA ARG A 131 -53.35 -32.11 -14.10
C ARG A 131 -54.74 -32.71 -14.07
N ARG A 132 -55.03 -33.61 -15.00
CA ARG A 132 -56.28 -34.39 -15.00
C ARG A 132 -56.02 -35.89 -14.99
N ALA A 133 -57.00 -36.64 -14.51
CA ALA A 133 -56.99 -38.09 -14.61
C ALA A 133 -57.03 -38.52 -16.10
N PRO A 134 -56.34 -39.63 -16.44
CA PRO A 134 -56.42 -40.20 -17.77
C PRO A 134 -57.84 -40.72 -18.05
N ARG A 135 -58.32 -40.50 -19.26
CA ARG A 135 -59.56 -41.05 -19.80
C ARG A 135 -59.22 -42.33 -20.58
N PRO A 136 -60.16 -43.28 -20.70
CA PRO A 136 -59.95 -44.50 -21.50
C PRO A 136 -59.47 -44.23 -22.93
N ASP A 137 -59.88 -43.10 -23.52
CA ASP A 137 -59.56 -42.73 -24.90
C ASP A 137 -58.19 -42.05 -25.08
N ASP A 138 -57.47 -41.72 -24.00
CA ASP A 138 -56.16 -41.04 -24.10
C ASP A 138 -55.02 -41.99 -24.54
N GLY A 139 -55.28 -43.30 -24.61
CA GLY A 139 -54.34 -44.30 -25.14
C GLY A 139 -53.06 -44.47 -24.32
N LEU A 140 -53.11 -44.19 -23.01
CA LEU A 140 -51.94 -44.22 -22.14
C LEU A 140 -51.69 -45.61 -21.51
N PRO A 141 -50.44 -45.92 -21.14
CA PRO A 141 -50.10 -47.10 -20.35
C PRO A 141 -50.92 -47.22 -19.05
N ALA A 142 -51.15 -48.45 -18.58
CA ALA A 142 -51.98 -48.73 -17.41
C ALA A 142 -51.44 -48.14 -16.08
N ASP A 143 -50.15 -47.80 -16.03
CA ASP A 143 -49.46 -47.16 -14.92
C ASP A 143 -49.43 -45.61 -15.02
N ALA A 144 -49.98 -45.03 -16.10
CA ALA A 144 -50.11 -43.58 -16.19
C ALA A 144 -51.22 -43.09 -15.25
N HIS A 145 -50.88 -42.19 -14.33
CA HIS A 145 -51.83 -41.68 -13.33
C HIS A 145 -52.25 -40.22 -13.57
N THR A 146 -51.58 -39.49 -14.46
CA THR A 146 -51.85 -38.05 -14.67
C THR A 146 -51.47 -37.63 -16.08
N ILE A 147 -52.34 -36.83 -16.71
CA ILE A 147 -52.05 -36.09 -17.94
C ILE A 147 -51.84 -34.64 -17.57
N VAL A 148 -50.77 -34.04 -18.09
CA VAL A 148 -50.50 -32.61 -17.97
C VAL A 148 -50.99 -31.92 -19.23
N GLU A 149 -51.97 -31.04 -19.08
CA GLU A 149 -52.43 -30.16 -20.15
C GLU A 149 -51.94 -28.72 -19.90
N HIS A 150 -51.53 -28.03 -20.96
CA HIS A 150 -51.14 -26.62 -20.87
C HIS A 150 -52.31 -25.74 -21.30
N HIS A 151 -52.83 -24.95 -20.37
CA HIS A 151 -53.92 -24.00 -20.61
C HIS A 151 -53.39 -22.57 -20.55
N PRO A 152 -53.90 -21.63 -21.37
CA PRO A 152 -53.56 -20.21 -21.24
C PRO A 152 -53.76 -19.72 -19.80
N TRP A 153 -52.81 -18.92 -19.32
CA TRP A 153 -52.84 -18.35 -17.98
C TRP A 153 -52.95 -16.83 -18.04
N PRO A 154 -54.17 -16.28 -18.28
CA PRO A 154 -54.36 -14.86 -18.56
C PRO A 154 -53.96 -13.96 -17.40
N GLU A 155 -54.10 -14.41 -16.15
CA GLU A 155 -53.69 -13.64 -14.97
C GLU A 155 -52.16 -13.47 -14.90
N ALA A 156 -51.39 -14.54 -15.18
CA ALA A 156 -49.93 -14.47 -15.24
C ALA A 156 -49.47 -13.59 -16.42
N GLN A 157 -50.12 -13.73 -17.57
CA GLN A 157 -49.83 -12.92 -18.75
C GLN A 157 -50.08 -11.43 -18.48
N ALA A 158 -51.25 -11.07 -17.93
CA ALA A 158 -51.59 -9.69 -17.63
C ALA A 158 -50.59 -9.04 -16.65
N ARG A 159 -50.13 -9.80 -15.65
CA ARG A 159 -49.12 -9.31 -14.70
C ARG A 159 -47.74 -9.16 -15.36
N ALA A 160 -47.33 -10.11 -16.20
CA ALA A 160 -46.09 -9.99 -16.98
C ALA A 160 -46.13 -8.75 -17.89
N ASP A 161 -47.24 -8.51 -18.58
CA ASP A 161 -47.43 -7.36 -19.46
C ASP A 161 -47.37 -6.03 -18.69
N GLU A 162 -47.94 -5.96 -17.47
CA GLU A 162 -47.82 -4.81 -16.57
C GLU A 162 -46.35 -4.51 -16.25
N ILE A 163 -45.58 -5.53 -15.83
CA ILE A 163 -44.16 -5.40 -15.48
C ILE A 163 -43.34 -4.97 -16.70
N ILE A 164 -43.52 -5.62 -17.85
CA ILE A 164 -42.80 -5.30 -19.09
C ILE A 164 -43.09 -3.85 -19.50
N THR A 165 -44.36 -3.44 -19.50
CA THR A 165 -44.76 -2.07 -19.88
C THR A 165 -44.15 -1.03 -18.95
N ALA A 166 -44.20 -1.28 -17.64
CA ALA A 166 -43.59 -0.37 -16.65
C ALA A 166 -42.06 -0.32 -16.77
N TRP A 167 -41.42 -1.44 -17.09
CA TRP A 167 -39.99 -1.53 -17.30
C TRP A 167 -39.57 -0.71 -18.52
N ASP A 168 -40.25 -0.87 -19.65
CA ASP A 168 -39.95 -0.12 -20.87
C ASP A 168 -40.15 1.37 -20.68
N ALA A 169 -41.24 1.78 -20.03
CA ALA A 169 -41.50 3.19 -19.71
C ALA A 169 -40.41 3.77 -18.81
N TRP A 170 -40.03 3.06 -17.74
CA TRP A 170 -38.97 3.48 -16.83
C TRP A 170 -37.60 3.55 -17.51
N LYS A 171 -37.25 2.55 -18.33
CA LYS A 171 -36.00 2.53 -19.10
C LYS A 171 -35.93 3.64 -20.13
N ALA A 172 -37.03 3.93 -20.83
CA ALA A 172 -37.11 5.03 -21.79
C ALA A 172 -36.90 6.38 -21.09
N GLU A 173 -37.51 6.59 -19.92
CA GLU A 173 -37.33 7.81 -19.14
C GLU A 173 -35.92 7.95 -18.57
N CYS A 174 -35.33 6.86 -18.05
CA CYS A 174 -33.92 6.84 -17.65
C CYS A 174 -32.98 7.18 -18.80
N ALA A 175 -33.26 6.66 -20.01
CA ALA A 175 -32.48 6.97 -21.20
C ALA A 175 -32.63 8.44 -21.62
N ARG A 176 -33.86 8.99 -21.54
CA ARG A 176 -34.13 10.41 -21.81
C ARG A 176 -33.39 11.33 -20.84
N VAL A 177 -33.40 11.00 -19.54
CA VAL A 177 -32.63 11.74 -18.53
C VAL A 177 -31.15 11.64 -18.85
N ARG A 178 -30.60 10.45 -19.06
CA ARG A 178 -29.18 10.29 -19.42
C ARG A 178 -28.78 11.15 -20.63
N ALA A 179 -29.52 11.07 -21.73
CA ALA A 179 -29.24 11.82 -22.93
C ALA A 179 -29.31 13.35 -22.73
N ALA A 180 -30.08 13.83 -21.74
CA ALA A 180 -30.15 15.25 -21.40
C ALA A 180 -28.91 15.76 -20.64
N PHE A 181 -28.11 14.87 -20.05
CA PHE A 181 -26.90 15.19 -19.30
C PHE A 181 -25.61 14.78 -20.03
N GLU A 182 -25.67 13.81 -20.93
CA GLU A 182 -24.50 13.19 -21.60
C GLU A 182 -23.53 14.21 -22.21
N SER A 183 -24.01 15.11 -23.07
CA SER A 183 -23.14 16.13 -23.69
C SER A 183 -22.49 17.09 -22.68
N ASP A 184 -23.15 17.32 -21.56
CA ASP A 184 -22.74 18.24 -20.51
C ASP A 184 -21.79 17.58 -19.50
N GLU A 185 -21.93 16.26 -19.30
CA GLU A 185 -21.03 15.40 -18.53
C GLU A 185 -19.72 15.22 -19.30
N ASP A 186 -19.79 14.85 -20.58
CA ASP A 186 -18.62 14.63 -21.45
C ASP A 186 -17.75 15.91 -21.55
N ASP A 187 -18.34 17.09 -21.82
CA ASP A 187 -17.57 18.36 -21.88
C ASP A 187 -16.90 18.70 -20.54
N ARG A 188 -17.56 18.41 -19.41
CA ARG A 188 -16.99 18.70 -18.08
C ARG A 188 -15.89 17.72 -17.71
N GLU A 189 -16.05 16.44 -18.06
CA GLU A 189 -15.03 15.41 -17.86
C GLU A 189 -13.78 15.72 -18.69
N ASP A 190 -13.95 16.00 -20.00
CA ASP A 190 -12.85 16.40 -20.90
C ASP A 190 -12.09 17.63 -20.36
N ARG A 191 -12.82 18.62 -19.83
CA ARG A 191 -12.21 19.82 -19.25
C ARG A 191 -11.52 19.55 -17.93
N ALA A 192 -12.06 18.67 -17.08
CA ALA A 192 -11.43 18.27 -15.84
C ALA A 192 -10.13 17.50 -16.12
N GLU A 193 -10.16 16.54 -17.05
CA GLU A 193 -8.97 15.80 -17.50
C GLU A 193 -7.91 16.75 -18.06
N ALA A 194 -8.30 17.68 -18.94
CA ALA A 194 -7.38 18.67 -19.49
C ALA A 194 -6.73 19.55 -18.40
N ALA A 195 -7.47 19.90 -17.35
CA ALA A 195 -6.94 20.66 -16.22
C ALA A 195 -5.98 19.83 -15.36
N GLU A 196 -6.25 18.53 -15.17
CA GLU A 196 -5.33 17.61 -14.48
C GLU A 196 -4.04 17.43 -15.28
N VAL A 197 -4.12 17.29 -16.61
CA VAL A 197 -2.94 17.26 -17.50
C VAL A 197 -2.12 18.54 -17.39
N GLU A 198 -2.76 19.70 -17.26
CA GLU A 198 -2.07 20.98 -17.02
C GLU A 198 -1.34 20.99 -15.67
N VAL A 199 -2.00 20.55 -14.60
CA VAL A 199 -1.42 20.41 -13.25
C VAL A 199 -0.20 19.48 -13.27
N GLN A 200 -0.33 18.34 -13.94
CA GLN A 200 0.75 17.37 -14.15
C GLN A 200 1.95 18.00 -14.86
N ALA A 201 1.72 18.67 -15.99
CA ALA A 201 2.77 19.31 -16.76
C ALA A 201 3.51 20.40 -15.96
N LEU A 202 2.79 21.16 -15.13
CA LEU A 202 3.39 22.16 -14.24
C LEU A 202 4.21 21.50 -13.13
N ALA A 203 3.71 20.43 -12.52
CA ALA A 203 4.42 19.66 -11.50
C ALA A 203 5.74 19.07 -12.04
N ASP A 204 5.72 18.53 -13.26
CA ASP A 204 6.92 18.00 -13.92
C ASP A 204 7.97 19.08 -14.17
N ARG A 205 7.56 20.26 -14.67
CA ARG A 205 8.46 21.40 -14.85
C ARG A 205 9.07 21.87 -13.52
N ILE A 206 8.28 21.91 -12.45
CA ILE A 206 8.75 22.23 -11.09
C ILE A 206 9.75 21.16 -10.61
N ALA A 207 9.52 19.88 -10.91
CA ALA A 207 10.43 18.79 -10.55
C ALA A 207 11.76 18.87 -11.32
N GLU A 208 11.76 19.34 -12.56
CA GLU A 208 12.98 19.45 -13.37
C GLU A 208 13.87 20.64 -12.97
N MET A 209 13.27 21.78 -12.61
CA MET A 209 14.01 22.99 -12.23
C MET A 209 14.71 22.84 -10.88
N PRO A 210 15.99 23.22 -10.72
CA PRO A 210 16.63 23.23 -9.41
C PRO A 210 16.11 24.39 -8.54
N ALA A 211 16.04 24.17 -7.23
CA ALA A 211 15.77 25.19 -6.22
C ALA A 211 17.07 25.58 -5.50
N PHE A 212 17.35 26.88 -5.41
CA PHE A 212 18.55 27.43 -4.72
C PHE A 212 18.22 28.26 -3.48
N SER A 213 16.93 28.40 -3.16
CA SER A 213 16.43 29.11 -1.99
C SER A 213 15.42 28.28 -1.21
N ALA A 214 15.22 28.67 0.04
CA ALA A 214 14.18 28.09 0.89
C ALA A 214 12.78 28.25 0.28
N GLU A 215 12.51 29.37 -0.37
CA GLU A 215 11.26 29.63 -1.09
C GLU A 215 11.06 28.64 -2.25
N GLY A 216 12.09 28.40 -3.07
CA GLY A 216 12.05 27.40 -4.15
C GLY A 216 11.79 25.98 -3.63
N LEU A 217 12.47 25.58 -2.54
CA LEU A 217 12.24 24.29 -1.88
C LEU A 217 10.81 24.16 -1.35
N ARG A 218 10.22 25.23 -0.79
CA ARG A 218 8.83 25.24 -0.34
C ARG A 218 7.84 25.05 -1.49
N ILE A 219 8.10 25.62 -2.67
CA ILE A 219 7.24 25.41 -3.86
C ILE A 219 7.22 23.93 -4.23
N LYS A 220 8.39 23.29 -4.32
CA LYS A 220 8.48 21.86 -4.62
C LYS A 220 7.79 20.99 -3.57
N LEU A 221 7.96 21.31 -2.29
CA LEU A 221 7.29 20.59 -1.20
C LEU A 221 5.77 20.72 -1.29
N ARG A 222 5.26 21.93 -1.59
CA ARG A 222 3.83 22.15 -1.79
C ARG A 222 3.30 21.38 -3.01
N ALA A 223 4.05 21.37 -4.10
CA ALA A 223 3.70 20.59 -5.28
C ALA A 223 3.67 19.09 -4.96
N ALA A 224 4.65 18.57 -4.20
CA ALA A 224 4.70 17.17 -3.79
C ALA A 224 3.53 16.79 -2.89
N GLY A 225 3.12 17.68 -1.97
CA GLY A 225 1.98 17.49 -1.09
C GLY A 225 0.63 17.34 -1.81
N HIS A 226 0.54 17.68 -3.09
CA HIS A 226 -0.67 17.41 -3.87
C HIS A 226 -0.81 15.93 -4.27
N TYR A 227 0.30 15.19 -4.32
CA TYR A 227 0.37 13.80 -4.77
C TYR A 227 0.59 12.83 -3.59
N GLU A 228 0.13 13.17 -2.37
CA GLU A 228 0.38 12.38 -1.17
C GLU A 228 -0.12 10.94 -1.25
N ASP A 229 -1.11 10.64 -2.08
CA ASP A 229 -1.68 9.28 -2.23
C ASP A 229 -1.01 8.44 -3.33
N GLU A 230 -0.10 9.04 -4.14
CA GLU A 230 0.52 8.40 -5.30
C GLU A 230 2.02 8.18 -5.05
N HIS A 231 2.38 6.96 -4.66
CA HIS A 231 3.74 6.62 -4.22
C HIS A 231 4.65 6.00 -5.29
N ASP A 232 4.17 5.89 -6.52
CA ASP A 232 4.98 5.35 -7.62
C ASP A 232 6.05 6.37 -8.05
N SER A 233 7.27 5.91 -8.29
CA SER A 233 8.39 6.75 -8.73
C SER A 233 8.18 7.36 -10.11
N ASP A 234 7.36 6.71 -10.95
CA ASP A 234 7.02 7.21 -12.28
C ASP A 234 5.90 8.26 -12.26
N TYR A 235 5.34 8.53 -11.07
CA TYR A 235 4.39 9.61 -10.86
C TYR A 235 5.09 10.95 -10.50
N PRO A 236 4.46 12.09 -10.80
CA PRO A 236 4.94 13.44 -10.44
C PRO A 236 5.38 13.57 -8.97
N GLY A 237 4.66 12.95 -8.03
CA GLY A 237 4.99 12.97 -6.61
C GLY A 237 6.39 12.42 -6.32
N GLY A 238 6.71 11.24 -6.89
CA GLY A 238 8.04 10.63 -6.79
C GLY A 238 9.14 11.51 -7.41
N ARG A 239 8.89 12.08 -8.60
CA ARG A 239 9.82 13.01 -9.26
C ARG A 239 10.09 14.26 -8.43
N LEU A 240 9.05 14.86 -7.86
CA LEU A 240 9.16 16.04 -6.99
C LEU A 240 9.95 15.75 -5.73
N LEU A 241 9.70 14.61 -5.06
CA LEU A 241 10.44 14.19 -3.86
C LEU A 241 11.92 13.93 -4.16
N ASN A 242 12.23 13.24 -5.26
CA ASN A 242 13.61 13.02 -5.69
C ASN A 242 14.31 14.35 -6.02
N SER A 243 13.58 15.29 -6.63
CA SER A 243 14.09 16.62 -6.93
C SER A 243 14.38 17.44 -5.66
N LEU A 244 13.50 17.37 -4.66
CA LEU A 244 13.70 17.98 -3.35
C LEU A 244 14.95 17.45 -2.64
N LEU A 245 15.15 16.13 -2.62
CA LEU A 245 16.33 15.51 -2.00
C LEU A 245 17.62 16.00 -2.67
N ARG A 246 17.64 16.00 -4.01
CA ARG A 246 18.79 16.48 -4.81
C ARG A 246 19.12 17.94 -4.53
N ASP A 247 18.14 18.80 -4.33
CA ASP A 247 18.39 20.23 -4.05
C ASP A 247 18.76 20.47 -2.57
N ALA A 248 18.16 19.72 -1.64
CA ALA A 248 18.53 19.78 -0.22
C ALA A 248 19.98 19.33 0.02
N GLU A 249 20.46 18.32 -0.72
CA GLU A 249 21.85 17.86 -0.68
C GLU A 249 22.85 18.94 -1.15
N ARG A 250 22.43 19.86 -2.03
CA ARG A 250 23.26 20.99 -2.48
C ARG A 250 23.36 22.10 -1.45
N GLU A 251 22.27 22.33 -0.71
CA GLU A 251 22.21 23.29 0.39
C GLU A 251 22.98 22.82 1.63
N THR A 252 23.19 21.50 1.79
CA THR A 252 23.92 20.98 2.94
C THR A 252 25.40 21.33 2.80
N PRO A 253 25.96 22.23 3.63
CA PRO A 253 27.39 22.54 3.57
C PRO A 253 28.15 21.25 3.83
N THR A 254 29.10 20.90 2.97
CA THR A 254 29.96 19.73 3.16
C THR A 254 30.55 19.81 4.57
N PRO A 255 30.17 18.92 5.51
CA PRO A 255 30.50 19.11 6.90
C PRO A 255 32.01 19.01 7.07
N ALA A 256 32.62 20.11 7.50
CA ALA A 256 33.96 20.10 8.05
C ALA A 256 33.97 19.16 9.27
N THR A 257 34.58 17.98 9.11
CA THR A 257 34.95 17.03 10.18
C THR A 257 33.88 16.89 11.27
N ALA A 258 32.72 16.33 10.92
CA ALA A 258 31.60 16.16 11.83
C ALA A 258 31.81 15.00 12.82
N SER A 259 31.31 15.22 14.04
CA SER A 259 31.00 14.17 15.02
C SER A 259 30.16 13.06 14.40
N HIS A 260 30.24 11.86 15.00
CA HIS A 260 29.55 10.65 14.56
C HIS A 260 28.10 10.94 14.11
N PRO A 261 27.66 10.44 12.94
CA PRO A 261 26.42 10.89 12.29
C PRO A 261 25.16 10.64 13.14
N ASP A 262 25.21 9.69 14.06
CA ASP A 262 24.12 9.39 15.00
C ASP A 262 24.37 9.88 16.44
N ALA A 263 25.38 10.73 16.70
CA ALA A 263 25.73 11.15 18.06
C ALA A 263 24.56 11.82 18.81
N VAL A 264 23.76 12.62 18.11
CA VAL A 264 22.56 13.27 18.66
C VAL A 264 21.48 12.23 18.97
N LEU A 265 21.29 11.24 18.09
CA LEU A 265 20.37 10.13 18.34
C LEU A 265 20.80 9.33 19.57
N THR A 266 22.09 9.05 19.73
CA THR A 266 22.62 8.35 20.90
C THR A 266 22.38 9.10 22.20
N ALA A 267 22.60 10.41 22.23
CA ALA A 267 22.31 11.23 23.40
C ALA A 267 20.81 11.23 23.74
N LEU A 268 19.96 11.43 22.73
CA LEU A 268 18.50 11.41 22.90
C LEU A 268 17.97 10.04 23.32
N GLY A 269 18.53 8.95 22.81
CA GLY A 269 18.16 7.60 23.21
C GLY A 269 18.46 7.33 24.69
N ALA A 270 19.57 7.87 25.20
CA ALA A 270 19.89 7.78 26.62
C ALA A 270 18.93 8.62 27.49
N GLU A 271 18.60 9.84 27.07
CA GLU A 271 17.58 10.67 27.73
C GLU A 271 16.20 9.98 27.74
N PHE A 272 15.80 9.39 26.61
CA PHE A 272 14.54 8.68 26.47
C PHE A 272 14.44 7.47 27.41
N MET A 273 15.49 6.66 27.49
CA MET A 273 15.54 5.52 28.42
C MET A 273 15.47 5.94 29.88
N ALA A 274 16.07 7.08 30.24
CA ALA A 274 16.00 7.61 31.60
C ALA A 274 14.60 8.12 31.93
N ALA A 275 13.96 8.85 31.01
CA ALA A 275 12.58 9.33 31.17
C ALA A 275 11.58 8.16 31.27
N TRP A 276 11.74 7.13 30.42
CA TRP A 276 10.92 5.92 30.48
C TRP A 276 11.11 5.20 31.83
N ALA A 277 12.34 5.02 32.31
CA ALA A 277 12.56 4.40 33.62
C ALA A 277 11.97 5.21 34.80
N ALA A 278 11.94 6.55 34.69
CA ALA A 278 11.35 7.43 35.69
C ALA A 278 9.81 7.41 35.66
N GLU A 279 9.23 7.26 34.48
CA GLU A 279 7.80 7.01 34.28
C GLU A 279 7.38 5.69 34.94
N ASP A 280 8.06 4.58 34.62
CA ASP A 280 7.74 3.24 35.13
C ASP A 280 7.87 3.12 36.67
N ALA A 281 8.62 4.03 37.30
CA ALA A 281 8.84 4.01 38.75
C ALA A 281 7.65 4.55 39.57
N VAL A 282 6.71 5.27 38.94
CA VAL A 282 5.62 5.96 39.64
C VAL A 282 4.31 5.78 38.87
N ASP A 283 3.34 5.09 39.47
CA ASP A 283 1.97 5.03 38.94
C ASP A 283 1.40 6.44 38.77
N ASP A 284 0.78 6.70 37.61
CA ASP A 284 0.15 7.99 37.24
C ASP A 284 1.12 9.20 37.10
N ASN A 285 2.36 8.99 36.63
CA ASN A 285 3.33 10.07 36.42
C ASN A 285 3.21 10.79 35.06
N GLU A 286 2.17 11.62 34.92
CA GLU A 286 1.86 12.38 33.69
C GLU A 286 3.03 13.25 33.19
N ALA A 287 3.83 13.82 34.09
CA ALA A 287 4.95 14.69 33.72
C ALA A 287 6.06 13.92 33.00
N GLU A 288 6.43 12.73 33.51
CA GLU A 288 7.45 11.89 32.88
C GLU A 288 6.94 11.24 31.59
N TYR A 289 5.64 10.88 31.53
CA TYR A 289 5.01 10.44 30.29
C TYR A 289 5.13 11.49 29.17
N LEU A 290 4.84 12.76 29.46
CA LEU A 290 4.97 13.86 28.49
C LEU A 290 6.44 14.10 28.10
N ALA A 291 7.39 13.97 29.04
CA ALA A 291 8.81 14.07 28.76
C ALA A 291 9.29 12.95 27.82
N CYS A 292 8.87 11.71 28.10
CA CYS A 292 9.16 10.52 27.30
C CYS A 292 8.59 10.66 25.87
N THR A 293 7.35 11.13 25.75
CA THR A 293 6.68 11.38 24.46
C THR A 293 7.39 12.46 23.65
N GLY A 294 7.77 13.58 24.28
CA GLY A 294 8.53 14.65 23.61
C GLY A 294 9.90 14.19 23.10
N LEU A 295 10.57 13.29 23.84
CA LEU A 295 11.83 12.67 23.41
C LEU A 295 11.62 11.70 22.25
N ALA A 296 10.57 10.87 22.28
CA ALA A 296 10.21 9.98 21.18
C ALA A 296 9.98 10.75 19.86
N GLU A 297 9.26 11.88 19.90
CA GLU A 297 9.05 12.71 18.72
C GLU A 297 10.36 13.31 18.18
N ARG A 298 11.25 13.78 19.06
CA ARG A 298 12.57 14.31 18.66
C ARG A 298 13.43 13.22 18.02
N ILE A 299 13.45 12.02 18.60
CA ILE A 299 14.15 10.85 18.03
C ILE A 299 13.55 10.50 16.67
N ALA A 300 12.22 10.49 16.53
CA ALA A 300 11.54 10.14 15.29
C ALA A 300 11.93 11.05 14.11
N ARG A 301 12.15 12.35 14.37
CA ARG A 301 12.50 13.34 13.34
C ARG A 301 13.96 13.26 12.85
N LEU A 302 14.87 12.69 13.64
CA LEU A 302 16.29 12.62 13.26
C LEU A 302 16.58 11.40 12.37
N PRO A 303 17.39 11.51 11.32
CA PRO A 303 17.77 10.35 10.50
C PRO A 303 18.69 9.42 11.29
N ALA A 304 18.48 8.10 11.17
CA ALA A 304 19.40 7.09 11.68
C ALA A 304 20.22 6.53 10.52
N SER A 305 21.55 6.62 10.62
CA SER A 305 22.48 6.19 9.57
C SER A 305 23.37 5.03 10.00
N THR A 306 23.33 4.67 11.29
CA THR A 306 24.07 3.55 11.87
C THR A 306 23.13 2.56 12.56
N VAL A 307 23.64 1.35 12.82
CA VAL A 307 22.92 0.33 13.59
C VAL A 307 22.47 0.84 14.96
N ALA A 308 23.31 1.66 15.62
CA ALA A 308 22.99 2.23 16.93
C ALA A 308 21.81 3.21 16.86
N GLY A 309 21.78 4.10 15.87
CA GLY A 309 20.65 5.01 15.67
C GLY A 309 19.35 4.28 15.31
N LEU A 310 19.43 3.20 14.53
CA LEU A 310 18.26 2.37 14.21
C LEU A 310 17.74 1.62 15.44
N GLY A 311 18.64 1.13 16.30
CA GLY A 311 18.27 0.51 17.58
C GLY A 311 17.48 1.46 18.48
N ILE A 312 17.87 2.74 18.53
CA ILE A 312 17.18 3.77 19.31
C ILE A 312 15.78 4.05 18.74
N LYS A 313 15.64 4.06 17.41
CA LYS A 313 14.33 4.20 16.75
C LYS A 313 13.41 3.00 17.00
N ALA A 314 13.95 1.79 16.93
CA ALA A 314 13.21 0.57 17.24
C ALA A 314 12.71 0.58 18.69
N LEU A 315 13.53 1.10 19.61
CA LEU A 315 13.19 1.24 21.02
C LEU A 315 12.04 2.25 21.24
N VAL A 316 12.03 3.37 20.51
CA VAL A 316 10.90 4.31 20.53
C VAL A 316 9.62 3.66 20.00
N LEU A 317 9.68 2.88 18.91
CA LEU A 317 8.51 2.14 18.41
C LEU A 317 7.99 1.13 19.44
N ALA A 318 8.88 0.36 20.06
CA ALA A 318 8.48 -0.64 21.05
C ALA A 318 7.74 -0.01 22.23
N ARG A 319 8.13 1.20 22.65
CA ARG A 319 7.44 1.97 23.69
C ARG A 319 6.06 2.45 23.24
N LEU A 320 5.96 3.02 22.05
CA LEU A 320 4.70 3.59 21.51
C LEU A 320 3.66 2.51 21.21
N ASP A 321 4.10 1.29 20.97
CA ASP A 321 3.25 0.14 20.68
C ASP A 321 2.87 -0.64 21.97
N SER A 322 3.43 -0.32 23.14
CA SER A 322 3.05 -0.97 24.40
C SER A 322 1.62 -0.60 24.81
N GLU A 323 0.72 -1.60 24.92
CA GLU A 323 -0.68 -1.42 25.31
C GLU A 323 -0.88 -0.89 26.75
N ASP A 324 0.18 -0.92 27.57
CA ASP A 324 0.18 -0.48 28.99
C ASP A 324 0.66 0.96 29.21
N SER A 325 0.63 1.80 28.16
CA SER A 325 1.04 3.20 28.25
C SER A 325 -0.03 4.07 28.94
N GLY A 326 -0.04 4.12 30.27
CA GLY A 326 -0.92 4.96 31.08
C GLY A 326 -0.61 6.47 31.01
N PRO A 327 -1.43 7.33 31.64
CA PRO A 327 -1.90 7.06 32.99
C PRO A 327 -3.24 6.31 33.11
N ARG A 328 -4.27 6.53 32.28
CA ARG A 328 -5.55 5.74 32.36
C ARG A 328 -6.24 5.40 31.01
N ARG A 329 -5.46 5.19 29.93
CA ARG A 329 -5.83 4.83 28.53
C ARG A 329 -6.47 5.97 27.72
N PRO A 330 -5.88 6.43 26.60
CA PRO A 330 -5.94 5.68 25.33
C PRO A 330 -4.74 5.83 24.36
N VAL A 331 -4.58 4.88 23.42
CA VAL A 331 -4.41 5.23 22.00
C VAL A 331 -5.36 4.35 21.17
N ALA A 332 -6.61 4.79 21.04
CA ALA A 332 -7.33 4.46 19.81
C ALA A 332 -6.71 5.32 18.70
N ALA A 333 -6.33 4.70 17.58
CA ALA A 333 -5.61 5.34 16.49
C ALA A 333 -6.41 6.53 15.89
N GLN A 334 -6.18 7.75 16.38
CA GLN A 334 -6.62 8.99 15.75
C GLN A 334 -5.56 10.10 15.94
N GLY A 335 -4.77 10.36 14.88
CA GLY A 335 -3.81 11.48 14.76
C GLY A 335 -2.31 11.11 14.86
N PRO A 336 -1.43 11.92 14.25
CA PRO A 336 -0.88 11.58 12.94
C PRO A 336 -0.13 10.24 12.99
N LEU A 337 -0.72 9.22 12.36
CA LEU A 337 -0.09 7.94 12.00
C LEU A 337 1.31 8.13 11.35
N ALA A 338 1.59 9.31 10.82
CA ALA A 338 2.87 9.71 10.27
C ALA A 338 4.07 9.50 11.21
N SER A 339 3.96 9.62 12.54
CA SER A 339 5.13 9.45 13.42
C SER A 339 5.58 7.98 13.50
N HIS A 340 4.67 7.04 13.75
CA HIS A 340 4.97 5.60 13.82
C HIS A 340 5.43 5.05 12.47
N TRP A 341 4.74 5.40 11.39
CA TRP A 341 5.13 5.00 10.04
C TRP A 341 6.46 5.63 9.60
N ASN A 342 6.76 6.86 10.02
CA ASN A 342 8.07 7.46 9.74
C ASN A 342 9.21 6.76 10.47
N VAL A 343 9.01 6.36 11.73
CA VAL A 343 10.04 5.61 12.46
C VAL A 343 10.22 4.22 11.86
N LEU A 344 9.12 3.52 11.53
CA LEU A 344 9.18 2.21 10.88
C LEU A 344 9.86 2.29 9.51
N ARG A 345 9.50 3.28 8.69
CA ARG A 345 10.11 3.56 7.39
C ARG A 345 11.60 3.88 7.51
N GLN A 346 12.01 4.68 8.49
CA GLN A 346 13.42 5.00 8.70
C GLN A 346 14.21 3.78 9.20
N ILE A 347 13.60 2.90 10.00
CA ILE A 347 14.19 1.60 10.37
C ILE A 347 14.37 0.73 9.12
N GLN A 348 13.34 0.62 8.28
CA GLN A 348 13.40 -0.14 7.03
C GLN A 348 14.43 0.42 6.05
N GLN A 349 14.46 1.74 5.83
CA GLN A 349 15.41 2.42 4.96
C GLN A 349 16.85 2.34 5.48
N GLY A 350 17.05 2.52 6.79
CA GLY A 350 18.37 2.35 7.40
C GLY A 350 18.85 0.90 7.33
N ALA A 351 17.97 -0.07 7.60
CA ALA A 351 18.29 -1.49 7.45
C ALA A 351 18.59 -1.86 6.00
N ALA A 352 17.88 -1.28 5.03
CA ALA A 352 18.15 -1.45 3.61
C ALA A 352 19.51 -0.84 3.22
N ARG A 353 19.82 0.38 3.65
CA ARG A 353 21.13 1.04 3.40
C ARG A 353 22.30 0.24 3.97
N LEU A 354 22.14 -0.27 5.20
CA LEU A 354 23.13 -1.16 5.82
C LEU A 354 23.27 -2.50 5.09
N ALA A 355 22.17 -3.03 4.52
CA ALA A 355 22.19 -4.26 3.75
C ALA A 355 22.81 -4.09 2.35
N VAL A 356 22.66 -2.93 1.72
CA VAL A 356 23.22 -2.59 0.40
C VAL A 356 24.69 -2.14 0.50
N GLY A 357 25.17 -1.80 1.70
CA GLY A 357 26.57 -1.40 1.91
C GLY A 357 26.89 0.00 1.40
N GLU A 358 25.88 0.84 1.15
CA GLU A 358 26.03 2.25 0.78
C GLU A 358 26.30 3.11 2.02
N THR A 359 27.48 2.92 2.61
CA THR A 359 28.16 4.02 3.29
C THR A 359 29.18 4.60 2.30
N GLN A 360 29.37 5.92 2.31
CA GLN A 360 30.52 6.59 1.68
C GLN A 360 31.78 5.72 1.78
N PRO A 361 32.66 5.70 0.76
CA PRO A 361 33.57 4.60 0.46
C PRO A 361 34.56 4.32 1.60
N VAL A 362 34.09 3.56 2.58
CA VAL A 362 34.90 2.82 3.52
C VAL A 362 34.86 1.40 2.99
N ARG A 363 35.98 0.99 2.38
CA ARG A 363 36.33 -0.38 1.93
C ARG A 363 35.26 -1.44 2.25
N ALA A 364 34.64 -1.96 1.19
CA ALA A 364 33.68 -3.06 1.23
C ALA A 364 34.14 -4.20 2.16
N CYS A 365 33.51 -4.28 3.33
CA CYS A 365 33.41 -5.52 4.09
C CYS A 365 32.18 -6.27 3.58
N ALA A 366 32.31 -7.59 3.40
CA ALA A 366 31.23 -8.49 3.03
C ALA A 366 29.98 -8.25 3.91
N PRO A 367 28.75 -8.54 3.43
CA PRO A 367 27.53 -8.38 4.21
C PRO A 367 27.71 -9.02 5.58
N VAL A 368 27.84 -8.18 6.61
CA VAL A 368 28.15 -8.62 7.96
C VAL A 368 26.86 -9.22 8.48
N ARG A 369 26.73 -10.54 8.38
CA ARG A 369 25.72 -11.26 9.17
C ARG A 369 25.98 -10.89 10.62
N PRO A 370 25.01 -10.31 11.34
CA PRO A 370 25.20 -9.99 12.75
C PRO A 370 25.63 -11.27 13.45
N ASN A 371 26.78 -11.22 14.11
CA ASN A 371 27.31 -12.38 14.81
C ASN A 371 26.51 -12.57 16.10
N LEU A 372 25.40 -13.30 16.00
CA LEU A 372 24.48 -13.55 17.10
C LEU A 372 25.19 -14.17 18.31
N SER A 373 26.31 -14.89 18.11
CA SER A 373 27.11 -15.51 19.17
C SER A 373 27.68 -14.51 20.19
N LEU A 374 27.75 -13.21 19.85
CA LEU A 374 28.27 -12.16 20.72
C LEU A 374 27.22 -11.52 21.63
N LEU A 375 25.93 -11.73 21.35
CA LEU A 375 24.84 -11.13 22.14
C LEU A 375 24.52 -12.04 23.34
N PRO A 376 24.36 -11.53 24.59
CA PRO A 376 23.88 -12.31 25.73
C PRO A 376 22.44 -12.79 25.53
N MET A 377 22.01 -13.80 26.31
CA MET A 377 20.69 -14.44 26.17
C MET A 377 19.54 -13.43 26.25
N SER A 378 19.57 -12.53 27.23
CA SER A 378 18.57 -11.47 27.40
C SER A 378 18.48 -10.51 26.19
N GLN A 379 19.60 -10.23 25.50
CA GLN A 379 19.57 -9.42 24.28
C GLN A 379 19.04 -10.21 23.09
N LEU A 380 19.36 -11.50 22.98
CA LEU A 380 18.78 -12.37 21.95
C LEU A 380 17.26 -12.50 22.12
N ALA A 381 16.77 -12.69 23.35
CA ALA A 381 15.34 -12.77 23.64
C ALA A 381 14.61 -11.48 23.30
N ARG A 382 15.15 -10.31 23.69
CA ARG A 382 14.60 -9.00 23.29
C ARG A 382 14.60 -8.80 21.78
N LEU A 383 15.69 -9.16 21.11
CA LEU A 383 15.78 -9.09 19.65
C LEU A 383 14.72 -9.99 19.00
N TYR A 384 14.53 -11.20 19.51
CA TYR A 384 13.51 -12.12 19.03
C TYR A 384 12.11 -11.52 19.13
N SER A 385 11.73 -10.97 20.29
CA SER A 385 10.42 -10.35 20.50
C SER A 385 10.17 -9.18 19.54
N VAL A 386 11.19 -8.35 19.29
CA VAL A 386 11.09 -7.25 18.31
C VAL A 386 10.90 -7.78 16.90
N LEU A 387 11.63 -8.84 16.51
CA LEU A 387 11.51 -9.45 15.19
C LEU A 387 10.14 -10.09 14.96
N VAL A 388 9.59 -10.78 15.96
CA VAL A 388 8.23 -11.35 15.92
C VAL A 388 7.20 -10.25 15.73
N ARG A 389 7.26 -9.19 16.53
CA ARG A 389 6.32 -8.08 16.45
C ARG A 389 6.36 -7.38 15.08
N ALA A 390 7.56 -7.15 14.56
CA ALA A 390 7.73 -6.59 13.21
C ALA A 390 7.17 -7.51 12.12
N TRP A 391 7.34 -8.84 12.29
CA TRP A 391 6.78 -9.84 11.39
C TRP A 391 5.25 -9.87 11.44
N GLU A 392 4.63 -9.86 12.63
CA GLU A 392 3.18 -9.82 12.80
C GLU A 392 2.55 -8.56 12.17
N LEU A 393 3.19 -7.40 12.36
CA LEU A 393 2.73 -6.15 11.75
C LEU A 393 2.78 -6.22 10.22
N LEU A 394 3.85 -6.75 9.64
CA LEU A 394 3.94 -6.92 8.19
C LEU A 394 3.00 -8.00 7.65
N ALA A 395 2.78 -9.08 8.39
CA ALA A 395 1.81 -10.11 8.05
C ALA A 395 0.36 -9.56 8.14
N SER A 396 0.07 -8.65 9.06
CA SER A 396 -1.26 -8.01 9.13
C SER A 396 -1.57 -7.16 7.89
N ALA A 397 -0.54 -6.68 7.20
CA ALA A 397 -0.66 -5.92 5.97
C ALA A 397 -1.17 -6.76 4.79
N GLU A 398 -1.21 -8.09 4.91
CA GLU A 398 -1.79 -8.99 3.89
C GLU A 398 -3.26 -8.69 3.59
N ASN A 399 -3.97 -8.10 4.55
CA ASN A 399 -5.38 -7.69 4.39
C ASN A 399 -5.53 -6.25 3.89
N SER A 400 -4.42 -5.55 3.63
CA SER A 400 -4.43 -4.17 3.16
C SER A 400 -4.73 -4.12 1.66
N PRO A 401 -5.48 -3.10 1.16
CA PRO A 401 -5.70 -2.88 -0.27
C PRO A 401 -4.42 -2.73 -1.08
N CYS A 402 -3.30 -2.37 -0.44
CA CYS A 402 -2.01 -2.28 -1.12
C CYS A 402 -1.31 -3.63 -1.28
N PHE A 403 -1.78 -4.71 -0.66
CA PHE A 403 -1.12 -6.02 -0.71
C PHE A 403 -1.58 -6.87 -1.89
N LEU A 404 -2.89 -6.91 -2.14
CA LEU A 404 -3.50 -7.62 -3.27
C LEU A 404 -3.89 -6.66 -4.38
N ALA A 405 -3.72 -7.09 -5.62
CA ALA A 405 -4.30 -6.38 -6.77
C ALA A 405 -5.83 -6.32 -6.61
N ALA A 406 -6.45 -5.27 -7.15
CA ALA A 406 -7.89 -5.00 -6.97
C ALA A 406 -8.79 -6.13 -7.49
N ASP A 407 -8.31 -6.92 -8.44
CA ASP A 407 -9.01 -8.08 -9.01
C ASP A 407 -8.76 -9.39 -8.22
N GLY A 408 -7.96 -9.33 -7.15
CA GLY A 408 -7.54 -10.48 -6.36
C GLY A 408 -6.65 -11.48 -7.10
N SER A 409 -6.14 -11.13 -8.29
CA SER A 409 -5.40 -12.06 -9.16
C SER A 409 -3.95 -12.30 -8.71
N GLY A 410 -3.42 -11.46 -7.83
CA GLY A 410 -2.04 -11.54 -7.36
C GLY A 410 -1.71 -10.46 -6.35
N ARG A 411 -0.43 -10.42 -5.95
CA ARG A 411 0.12 -9.36 -5.11
C ARG A 411 0.47 -8.16 -5.98
N THR A 412 0.35 -6.97 -5.42
CA THR A 412 0.97 -5.77 -6.01
C THR A 412 2.49 -5.81 -5.81
N ASP A 413 3.24 -4.91 -6.44
CA ASP A 413 4.68 -4.76 -6.17
C ASP A 413 4.98 -4.45 -4.68
N ALA A 414 4.08 -3.71 -4.02
CA ALA A 414 4.15 -3.45 -2.58
C ALA A 414 3.87 -4.73 -1.78
N GLY A 415 2.88 -5.52 -2.18
CA GLY A 415 2.62 -6.84 -1.59
C GLY A 415 3.79 -7.81 -1.73
N ASP A 416 4.47 -7.81 -2.89
CA ASP A 416 5.66 -8.61 -3.13
C ASP A 416 6.88 -8.15 -2.32
N LEU A 417 7.02 -6.84 -2.07
CA LEU A 417 8.04 -6.31 -1.17
C LEU A 417 7.74 -6.71 0.29
N ILE A 418 6.51 -6.52 0.75
CA ILE A 418 6.06 -6.88 2.09
C ILE A 418 6.30 -8.38 2.33
N ASN A 419 5.90 -9.24 1.39
CA ASN A 419 6.11 -10.67 1.52
C ASN A 419 7.60 -11.04 1.60
N ARG A 420 8.46 -10.42 0.79
CA ARG A 420 9.93 -10.64 0.86
C ARG A 420 10.51 -10.25 2.22
N GLU A 421 10.02 -9.16 2.80
CA GLU A 421 10.43 -8.69 4.12
C GLU A 421 9.90 -9.58 5.25
N THR A 422 8.65 -10.06 5.15
CA THR A 422 8.07 -11.08 6.02
C THR A 422 8.94 -12.35 6.03
N ASP A 423 9.31 -12.87 4.84
CA ASP A 423 10.20 -14.04 4.70
C ASP A 423 11.61 -13.79 5.28
N ARG A 424 12.11 -12.56 5.18
CA ARG A 424 13.42 -12.18 5.72
C ARG A 424 13.38 -12.14 7.25
N LEU A 425 12.36 -11.53 7.83
CA LEU A 425 12.18 -11.44 9.28
C LEU A 425 11.95 -12.82 9.89
N GLN A 426 11.14 -13.67 9.26
CA GLN A 426 10.93 -15.04 9.70
C GLN A 426 12.25 -15.83 9.71
N ARG A 427 13.05 -15.75 8.65
CA ARG A 427 14.39 -16.40 8.63
C ARG A 427 15.31 -15.86 9.72
N PHE A 428 15.22 -14.56 10.02
CA PHE A 428 16.07 -13.96 11.03
C PHE A 428 15.62 -14.33 12.45
N SER A 429 14.33 -14.30 12.74
CA SER A 429 13.79 -14.74 14.04
C SER A 429 14.10 -16.23 14.27
N SER A 430 13.97 -17.09 13.26
CA SER A 430 14.43 -18.48 13.33
C SER A 430 15.92 -18.62 13.62
N ALA A 431 16.78 -17.77 13.03
CA ALA A 431 18.21 -17.79 13.33
C ALA A 431 18.52 -17.39 14.77
N VAL A 432 17.78 -16.42 15.33
CA VAL A 432 17.89 -16.02 16.74
C VAL A 432 17.38 -17.13 17.66
N ALA A 433 16.23 -17.73 17.38
CA ALA A 433 15.69 -18.86 18.13
C ALA A 433 16.65 -20.06 18.11
N ALA A 434 17.24 -20.37 16.95
CA ALA A 434 18.23 -21.44 16.82
C ALA A 434 19.53 -21.15 17.60
N GLU A 435 19.92 -19.88 17.72
CA GLU A 435 21.06 -19.47 18.54
C GLU A 435 20.75 -19.58 20.04
N ILE A 436 19.58 -19.11 20.47
CA ILE A 436 19.08 -19.26 21.85
C ILE A 436 18.99 -20.74 22.25
N SER A 437 18.45 -21.58 21.35
CA SER A 437 18.30 -23.02 21.58
C SER A 437 19.65 -23.71 21.82
N ARG A 438 20.71 -23.30 21.11
CA ARG A 438 22.06 -23.87 21.23
C ARG A 438 22.81 -23.46 22.50
N ARG A 439 22.32 -22.45 23.23
CA ARG A 439 23.01 -21.92 24.42
C ARG A 439 22.48 -22.53 25.70
N GLN A 440 23.40 -22.73 26.65
CA GLN A 440 23.08 -23.10 28.01
C GLN A 440 22.83 -21.82 28.82
N PRO A 441 21.70 -21.68 29.52
CA PRO A 441 21.44 -20.50 30.34
C PRO A 441 22.40 -20.47 31.55
N ASP A 442 22.94 -19.30 31.85
CA ASP A 442 23.89 -19.11 32.96
C ASP A 442 23.18 -18.95 34.32
N ASP A 443 21.93 -18.49 34.30
CA ASP A 443 21.09 -18.31 35.48
C ASP A 443 19.60 -18.59 35.19
N ARG A 444 18.75 -18.42 36.22
CA ARG A 444 17.30 -18.63 36.11
C ARG A 444 16.60 -17.62 35.20
N GLY A 445 17.10 -16.39 35.12
CA GLY A 445 16.56 -15.36 34.24
C GLY A 445 16.80 -15.74 32.78
N ASP A 446 18.03 -16.14 32.45
CA ASP A 446 18.38 -16.65 31.13
C ASP A 446 17.59 -17.91 30.77
N GLN A 447 17.34 -18.80 31.75
CA GLN A 447 16.50 -19.99 31.55
C GLN A 447 15.07 -19.61 31.21
N ALA A 448 14.49 -18.63 31.89
CA ALA A 448 13.13 -18.14 31.61
C ALA A 448 13.04 -17.47 30.23
N GLU A 449 14.00 -16.61 29.89
CA GLU A 449 14.05 -15.93 28.58
C GLU A 449 14.19 -16.93 27.43
N ARG A 450 15.06 -17.94 27.60
CA ARG A 450 15.22 -19.04 26.64
C ARG A 450 13.92 -19.82 26.47
N ALA A 451 13.30 -20.25 27.57
CA ALA A 451 12.05 -21.02 27.53
C ALA A 451 10.90 -20.24 26.86
N ASN A 452 10.72 -18.97 27.23
CA ASN A 452 9.69 -18.09 26.67
C ASN A 452 9.88 -17.89 25.16
N THR A 453 11.13 -17.61 24.75
CA THR A 453 11.47 -17.37 23.34
C THR A 453 11.21 -18.62 22.49
N LEU A 454 11.67 -19.79 22.95
CA LEU A 454 11.50 -21.04 22.21
C LEU A 454 10.04 -21.48 22.15
N LEU A 455 9.26 -21.30 23.22
CA LEU A 455 7.82 -21.56 23.20
C LEU A 455 7.12 -20.67 22.16
N THR A 456 7.40 -19.37 22.20
CA THR A 456 6.82 -18.40 21.27
C THR A 456 7.17 -18.78 19.83
N HIS A 457 8.43 -19.16 19.58
CA HIS A 457 8.85 -19.64 18.27
C HIS A 457 8.09 -20.88 17.81
N MET A 458 7.98 -21.89 18.68
CA MET A 458 7.26 -23.13 18.37
C MET A 458 5.77 -22.89 18.06
N VAL A 459 5.11 -22.01 18.79
CA VAL A 459 3.71 -21.63 18.53
C VAL A 459 3.57 -20.97 17.16
N LEU A 460 4.45 -20.01 16.85
CA LEU A 460 4.39 -19.27 15.59
C LEU A 460 4.74 -20.11 14.36
N THR A 461 5.63 -21.10 14.49
CA THR A 461 6.02 -21.97 13.38
C THR A 461 5.25 -23.29 13.32
N GLY A 462 4.28 -23.51 14.22
CA GLY A 462 3.47 -24.73 14.27
C GLY A 462 4.23 -25.98 14.74
N GLY A 463 5.39 -25.82 15.38
CA GLY A 463 6.30 -26.92 15.75
C GLY A 463 6.08 -27.52 17.14
N VAL A 464 4.92 -27.30 17.77
CA VAL A 464 4.69 -27.68 19.18
C VAL A 464 4.78 -29.20 19.41
N GLU A 465 4.42 -30.01 18.42
CA GLU A 465 4.45 -31.48 18.53
C GLU A 465 5.86 -32.09 18.38
N GLU A 466 6.83 -31.32 17.87
CA GLU A 466 8.16 -31.83 17.48
C GLU A 466 9.24 -31.72 18.58
N HIS A 467 8.97 -31.02 19.70
CA HIS A 467 9.98 -30.67 20.71
C HIS A 467 9.53 -30.87 22.17
N PRO A 468 9.26 -32.12 22.62
CA PRO A 468 8.82 -32.42 23.99
C PRO A 468 9.82 -32.04 25.09
N GLU A 469 11.11 -31.94 24.75
CA GLU A 469 12.18 -31.49 25.64
C GLU A 469 12.05 -30.01 26.02
N VAL A 470 11.64 -29.16 25.08
CA VAL A 470 11.44 -27.71 25.32
C VAL A 470 10.22 -27.51 26.22
N PHE A 471 9.16 -28.30 26.01
CA PHE A 471 7.98 -28.28 26.87
C PHE A 471 8.30 -28.66 28.32
N SER A 472 9.12 -29.70 28.51
CA SER A 472 9.59 -30.12 29.83
C SER A 472 10.42 -29.04 30.53
N GLU A 473 11.24 -28.30 29.78
CA GLU A 473 12.01 -27.17 30.29
C GLU A 473 11.13 -25.97 30.68
N ILE A 474 10.10 -25.67 29.89
CA ILE A 474 9.11 -24.62 30.20
C ILE A 474 8.36 -24.95 31.50
N CYS A 475 7.88 -26.20 31.65
CA CYS A 475 7.24 -26.65 32.88
C CYS A 475 8.18 -26.57 34.10
N ALA A 476 9.49 -26.80 33.89
CA ALA A 476 10.49 -26.67 34.95
C ALA A 476 10.79 -25.20 35.30
N ALA A 477 10.87 -24.32 34.29
CA ALA A 477 11.19 -22.90 34.46
C ALA A 477 10.03 -22.12 35.11
N TRP A 478 8.80 -22.43 34.74
CA TRP A 478 7.60 -21.73 35.25
C TRP A 478 7.04 -22.36 36.53
N GLY A 479 7.63 -23.46 36.98
CA GLY A 479 7.09 -24.30 38.04
C GLY A 479 5.90 -25.10 37.52
N SER A 480 5.73 -26.32 38.01
CA SER A 480 4.52 -27.10 37.74
C SER A 480 3.32 -26.36 38.32
N ALA A 481 2.52 -25.73 37.46
CA ALA A 481 1.17 -25.32 37.81
C ALA A 481 0.43 -26.59 38.25
N ARG A 482 0.16 -26.69 39.55
CA ARG A 482 -0.73 -27.70 40.11
C ARG A 482 -2.17 -27.27 39.93
#